data_AF-A0A7C5JGH9-F1
#
_entry.id   AF-A0A7C5JGH9-F1
#
_cell.length_a   1.000
_cell.length_b   1.000
_cell.length_c   1.000
_cell.angle_alpha   90.00
_cell.angle_beta   90.00
_cell.angle_gamma   90.00
#
_symmetry.space_group_name_H-M   'P 1'
#
loop_
_entity.id
_entity.type
_entity.pdbx_description
1 polymer ?
#
loop_
_entity_poly.entity_id
_entity_poly.type
_entity_poly.pdbx_seq_one_letter_code
_entity_poly.pdbx_strand_id
1 'polypeptide(L)'
;PDDILTKVDRASMRYSLEARVPLLDHRLVEFAYSLPTEIKLRNGAKSILKDVLYKHVPKELIDRPKMGFAVPLKHWFRGEMKDMLQDKIESLDNRFNKEYLRKLFKEHQKGKNYEAIFWNLMRL
;
A
#
# COMPACT_ATOMS: atom_id res chain seq x y z
N PRO A 1 -0.59 -15.13 2.73
CA PRO A 1 -1.14 -15.11 4.12
C PRO A 1 -0.58 -13.87 4.84
N ASP A 2 -1.34 -13.21 5.72
CA ASP A 2 -0.87 -12.09 6.57
C ASP A 2 -0.68 -10.70 5.97
N ASP A 3 -1.17 -10.44 4.76
CA ASP A 3 -1.10 -9.10 4.16
C ASP A 3 -2.42 -8.32 4.32
N ILE A 4 -3.09 -7.98 3.22
CA ILE A 4 -4.18 -6.99 3.22
C ILE A 4 -5.40 -7.44 4.06
N LEU A 5 -5.83 -8.70 3.94
CA LEU A 5 -6.99 -9.20 4.69
C LEU A 5 -6.72 -9.19 6.20
N THR A 6 -5.55 -9.67 6.62
CA THR A 6 -5.15 -9.67 8.04
C THR A 6 -5.03 -8.25 8.60
N LYS A 7 -4.52 -7.30 7.80
CA LYS A 7 -4.45 -5.89 8.22
C LYS A 7 -5.84 -5.29 8.43
N VAL A 8 -6.77 -5.50 7.49
CA VAL A 8 -8.14 -4.97 7.59
C VAL A 8 -8.86 -5.61 8.78
N ASP A 9 -8.75 -6.93 8.96
CA ASP A 9 -9.38 -7.65 10.06
C ASP A 9 -8.89 -7.15 11.43
N ARG A 10 -7.58 -7.14 11.66
CA ARG A 10 -7.00 -6.68 12.94
C ARG A 10 -7.30 -5.21 13.23
N ALA A 11 -7.26 -4.35 12.21
CA ALA A 11 -7.55 -2.93 12.38
C ALA A 11 -9.04 -2.68 12.69
N SER A 12 -9.95 -3.37 12.02
CA SER A 12 -11.39 -3.21 12.22
C SER A 12 -11.87 -3.82 13.54
N MET A 13 -11.45 -5.06 13.85
CA MET A 13 -11.83 -5.76 15.08
C MET A 13 -11.30 -5.09 16.35
N ARG A 14 -10.15 -4.38 16.28
CA ARG A 14 -9.66 -3.54 17.39
C ARG A 14 -10.70 -2.51 17.86
N TYR A 15 -11.59 -2.09 16.97
CA TYR A 15 -12.66 -1.14 17.25
C TYR A 15 -14.05 -1.77 17.13
N SER A 16 -14.15 -3.09 17.27
CA SER A 16 -15.41 -3.84 17.18
C SER A 16 -16.19 -3.60 15.86
N LEU A 17 -15.47 -3.31 14.78
CA LEU A 17 -16.03 -3.16 13.43
C LEU A 17 -15.84 -4.45 12.64
N GLU A 18 -16.91 -4.95 12.02
CA GLU A 18 -16.84 -6.11 11.13
C GLU A 18 -16.69 -5.64 9.67
N ALA A 19 -15.51 -5.87 9.07
CA ALA A 19 -15.29 -5.60 7.65
C ALA A 19 -15.75 -6.77 6.77
N ARG A 20 -16.54 -6.49 5.73
CA ARG A 20 -16.94 -7.48 4.71
C ARG A 20 -16.14 -7.27 3.42
N VAL A 21 -15.86 -8.34 2.69
CA VAL A 21 -15.09 -8.30 1.42
C VAL A 21 -15.91 -8.94 0.29
N PRO A 22 -16.92 -8.24 -0.27
CA PRO A 22 -17.89 -8.85 -1.21
C PRO A 22 -17.26 -9.44 -2.47
N LEU A 23 -16.12 -8.90 -2.94
CA LEU A 23 -15.42 -9.42 -4.11
C LEU A 23 -14.80 -10.81 -3.90
N LEU A 24 -14.76 -11.32 -2.66
CA LEU A 24 -14.30 -12.66 -2.32
C LEU A 24 -15.45 -13.64 -1.99
N ASP A 25 -16.70 -13.29 -2.27
CA ASP A 25 -17.80 -14.26 -2.19
C ASP A 25 -17.52 -15.45 -3.12
N HIS A 26 -17.67 -16.68 -2.61
CA HIS A 26 -17.32 -17.90 -3.34
C HIS A 26 -18.05 -18.01 -4.67
N ARG A 27 -19.32 -17.59 -4.75
CA ARG A 27 -20.11 -17.66 -6.00
C ARG A 27 -19.56 -16.72 -7.05
N LEU A 28 -19.11 -15.53 -6.64
CA LEU A 28 -18.49 -14.56 -7.54
C LEU A 28 -17.13 -15.04 -8.02
N VAL A 29 -16.33 -15.61 -7.13
CA VAL A 29 -15.00 -16.17 -7.46
C VAL A 29 -15.14 -17.36 -8.41
N GLU A 30 -16.05 -18.30 -8.13
CA GLU A 30 -16.35 -19.44 -8.99
C GLU A 30 -16.80 -19.00 -10.39
N PHE A 31 -17.73 -18.04 -10.46
CA PHE A 31 -18.14 -17.44 -11.73
C PHE A 31 -16.97 -16.78 -12.47
N ALA A 32 -16.15 -15.96 -11.79
CA ALA A 32 -14.99 -15.33 -12.42
C ALA A 32 -13.96 -16.36 -12.91
N TYR A 33 -13.87 -17.52 -12.25
CA TYR A 33 -12.99 -18.61 -12.65
C TYR A 33 -13.52 -19.35 -13.88
N SER A 34 -14.83 -19.55 -13.99
CA SER A 34 -15.46 -20.21 -15.14
C SER A 34 -15.41 -19.37 -16.43
N LEU A 35 -15.12 -18.07 -16.35
CA LEU A 35 -15.04 -17.21 -17.53
C LEU A 35 -13.76 -17.44 -18.35
N PRO A 36 -13.85 -17.46 -19.70
CA PRO A 36 -12.70 -17.44 -20.59
C PRO A 36 -11.76 -16.27 -20.31
N THR A 37 -10.45 -16.51 -20.48
CA THR A 37 -9.40 -15.52 -20.17
C THR A 37 -9.50 -14.29 -21.07
N GLU A 38 -9.92 -14.47 -22.32
CA GLU A 38 -10.09 -13.43 -23.33
C GLU A 38 -11.09 -12.38 -22.84
N ILE A 39 -12.15 -12.79 -22.14
CA ILE A 39 -13.15 -11.88 -21.60
C ILE A 39 -12.56 -11.08 -20.41
N LYS A 40 -11.75 -11.72 -19.57
CA LYS A 40 -11.14 -11.09 -18.39
C LYS A 40 -10.07 -10.05 -18.74
N LEU A 41 -9.37 -10.25 -19.86
CA LEU A 41 -8.21 -9.45 -20.28
C LEU A 41 -8.40 -8.65 -21.57
N ARG A 42 -9.60 -8.67 -22.17
CA ARG A 42 -9.91 -8.00 -23.46
C ARG A 42 -9.37 -6.58 -23.55
N ASN A 43 -9.60 -5.77 -22.51
CA ASN A 43 -9.15 -4.38 -22.42
C ASN A 43 -8.12 -4.18 -21.29
N GLY A 44 -7.32 -5.22 -21.01
CA GLY A 44 -6.38 -5.25 -19.89
C GLY A 44 -7.01 -5.72 -18.57
N ALA A 45 -6.32 -5.44 -17.46
CA ALA A 45 -6.72 -5.95 -16.15
C ALA A 45 -8.10 -5.41 -15.71
N LYS A 46 -8.90 -6.28 -15.07
CA LYS A 46 -10.24 -5.97 -14.54
C LYS A 46 -11.28 -5.62 -15.63
N SER A 47 -11.11 -6.08 -16.89
CA SER A 47 -11.97 -5.69 -18.02
C SER A 47 -13.47 -5.81 -17.73
N ILE A 48 -13.94 -6.99 -17.33
CA ILE A 48 -15.37 -7.22 -17.02
C ILE A 48 -15.89 -6.38 -15.86
N LEU A 49 -15.04 -6.15 -14.85
CA LEU A 49 -15.41 -5.36 -13.68
C LEU A 49 -15.52 -3.87 -14.06
N LYS A 50 -14.63 -3.38 -14.93
CA LYS A 50 -14.72 -2.03 -15.49
C LYS A 50 -16.00 -1.85 -16.32
N ASP A 51 -16.34 -2.80 -17.18
CA ASP A 51 -17.56 -2.76 -18.00
C ASP A 51 -18.83 -2.59 -17.15
N VAL A 52 -18.89 -3.24 -15.98
CA VAL A 52 -19.99 -3.06 -15.02
C VAL A 52 -19.90 -1.70 -14.33
N LEU A 53 -18.73 -1.32 -13.82
CA LEU A 53 -18.55 -0.08 -13.05
C LEU A 53 -18.81 1.19 -13.87
N TYR A 54 -18.50 1.18 -15.17
CA TYR A 54 -18.81 2.31 -16.06
C TYR A 54 -20.30 2.63 -16.17
N LYS A 55 -21.19 1.71 -15.76
CA LYS A 55 -22.64 1.95 -15.70
C LYS A 55 -23.08 2.66 -14.42
N HIS A 56 -22.24 2.69 -13.39
CA HIS A 56 -22.60 3.12 -12.03
C HIS A 56 -21.80 4.31 -11.51
N VAL A 57 -20.58 4.53 -12.01
CA VAL A 57 -19.71 5.64 -11.58
C VAL A 57 -18.99 6.28 -12.77
N PRO A 58 -18.57 7.56 -12.67
CA PRO A 58 -17.82 8.26 -13.72
C PRO A 58 -16.58 7.47 -14.17
N LYS A 59 -16.33 7.44 -15.49
CA LYS A 59 -15.24 6.65 -16.09
C LYS A 59 -13.88 7.08 -15.55
N GLU A 60 -13.71 8.38 -15.31
CA GLU A 60 -12.49 8.99 -14.80
C GLU A 60 -12.11 8.41 -13.43
N LEU A 61 -13.08 7.96 -12.62
CA LEU A 61 -12.81 7.31 -11.34
C LEU A 61 -12.30 5.88 -11.47
N ILE A 62 -12.65 5.20 -12.56
CA ILE A 62 -12.30 3.79 -12.85
C ILE A 62 -11.00 3.68 -13.64
N ASP A 63 -10.72 4.66 -14.51
CA ASP A 63 -9.55 4.67 -15.38
C ASP A 63 -8.30 5.28 -14.76
N ARG A 64 -8.35 5.59 -13.46
CA ARG A 64 -7.17 5.96 -12.67
C ARG A 64 -6.11 4.85 -12.73
N PRO A 65 -4.81 5.21 -12.73
CA PRO A 65 -3.73 4.25 -12.60
C PRO A 65 -3.92 3.35 -11.37
N LYS A 66 -3.46 2.09 -11.47
CA LYS A 66 -3.52 1.14 -10.36
C LYS A 66 -2.69 1.68 -9.19
N MET A 67 -3.37 1.93 -8.08
CA MET A 67 -2.73 2.26 -6.81
C MET A 67 -2.73 1.03 -5.90
N GLY A 68 -1.59 0.72 -5.30
CA GLY A 68 -1.49 -0.28 -4.25
C GLY A 68 -1.95 0.27 -2.90
N PHE A 69 -2.02 -0.59 -1.89
CA PHE A 69 -2.25 -0.22 -0.49
C PHE A 69 -0.95 0.22 0.20
N ALA A 70 -0.15 1.05 -0.48
CA ALA A 70 1.10 1.54 0.06
C ALA A 70 0.81 2.57 1.16
N VAL A 71 1.49 2.41 2.28
CA VAL A 71 1.50 3.38 3.36
C VAL A 71 2.30 4.61 2.90
N PRO A 72 1.88 5.86 3.20
CA PRO A 72 2.53 7.06 2.69
C PRO A 72 3.83 7.39 3.45
N LEU A 73 4.76 6.44 3.50
CA LEU A 73 6.00 6.51 4.28
C LEU A 73 6.86 7.72 3.91
N LYS A 74 6.99 8.04 2.62
CA LYS A 74 7.64 9.29 2.17
C LYS A 74 7.08 10.53 2.86
N HIS A 75 5.77 10.62 3.05
CA HIS A 75 5.14 11.78 3.70
C HIS A 75 5.38 11.71 5.21
N TRP A 76 5.15 10.55 5.81
CA TRP A 76 5.31 10.35 7.25
C TRP A 76 6.74 10.59 7.72
N PHE A 77 7.76 10.04 7.05
CA PHE A 77 9.16 10.26 7.40
C PHE A 77 9.62 11.71 7.24
N ARG A 78 8.87 12.53 6.48
CA ARG A 78 9.12 13.97 6.37
C ARG A 78 8.39 14.80 7.41
N GLY A 79 7.22 14.33 7.85
CA GLY A 79 6.35 14.99 8.81
C GLY A 79 6.23 14.18 10.10
N GLU A 80 5.11 13.49 10.26
CA GLU A 80 4.65 12.89 11.53
C GLU A 80 5.64 11.90 12.18
N MET A 81 6.44 11.19 11.38
CA MET A 81 7.43 10.21 11.84
C MET A 81 8.87 10.72 11.69
N LYS A 82 9.07 12.00 11.39
CA LYS A 82 10.40 12.58 11.18
C LYS A 82 11.30 12.40 12.41
N ASP A 83 10.80 12.79 13.58
CA ASP A 83 11.59 12.75 14.82
C ASP A 83 11.86 11.31 15.24
N MET A 84 10.87 10.42 15.10
CA MET A 84 11.05 8.98 15.34
C MET A 84 12.13 8.37 14.43
N LEU A 85 12.17 8.75 13.15
CA LEU A 85 13.20 8.28 12.23
C LEU A 85 14.58 8.85 12.61
N GLN A 86 14.64 10.11 13.01
CA GLN A 86 15.87 10.73 13.47
C GLN A 86 16.41 10.02 14.72
N ASP A 87 15.57 9.81 15.72
CA ASP A 87 15.91 9.08 16.94
C ASP A 87 16.37 7.65 16.62
N LYS A 88 15.69 6.98 15.68
CA LYS A 88 16.11 5.66 15.20
C LYS A 88 17.52 5.70 14.64
N ILE A 89 17.85 6.65 13.76
CA ILE A 89 19.19 6.80 13.18
C ILE A 89 20.24 7.02 14.28
N GLU A 90 19.94 7.85 15.28
CA GLU A 90 20.87 8.14 16.38
C GLU A 90 21.09 6.94 17.30
N SER A 91 20.06 6.12 17.51
CA SER A 91 20.10 4.93 18.36
C SER A 91 20.92 3.75 17.81
N LEU A 92 21.26 3.76 16.51
CA LEU A 92 21.99 2.65 15.89
C LEU A 92 23.38 2.48 16.51
N ASP A 93 23.94 1.26 16.44
CA ASP A 93 25.31 1.03 16.87
C ASP A 93 26.33 1.34 15.74
N ASN A 94 27.61 1.10 16.03
CA ASN A 94 28.72 1.44 15.15
C ASN A 94 28.84 0.55 13.90
N ARG A 95 27.98 -0.47 13.74
CA ARG A 95 27.88 -1.25 12.49
C ARG A 95 27.24 -0.44 11.36
N PHE A 96 26.54 0.65 11.69
CA PHE A 96 25.91 1.55 10.74
C PHE A 96 26.71 2.84 10.56
N ASN A 97 26.88 3.27 9.31
CA ASN A 97 27.44 4.58 9.02
C ASN A 97 26.38 5.68 9.29
N LYS A 98 26.36 6.18 10.53
CA LYS A 98 25.41 7.23 10.96
C LYS A 98 25.54 8.52 10.17
N GLU A 99 26.76 8.91 9.78
CA GLU A 99 26.98 10.13 9.01
C GLU A 99 26.30 10.05 7.63
N TYR A 100 26.45 8.91 6.95
CA TYR A 100 25.77 8.64 5.70
C TYR A 100 24.24 8.64 5.86
N LEU A 101 23.72 8.00 6.92
CA LEU A 101 22.28 8.00 7.20
C LEU A 101 21.73 9.40 7.49
N ARG A 102 22.45 10.22 8.26
CA ARG A 102 22.10 11.64 8.49
C ARG A 102 22.11 12.44 7.20
N LYS A 103 23.04 12.18 6.29
CA LYS A 103 23.05 12.80 4.94
C LYS A 103 21.78 12.42 4.17
N LEU A 104 21.46 11.13 4.08
CA LEU A 104 20.24 10.66 3.43
C LEU A 104 18.98 11.26 4.05
N PHE A 105 18.93 11.34 5.39
CA PHE A 105 17.81 11.95 6.12
C PHE A 105 17.63 13.42 5.72
N LYS A 106 18.71 14.22 5.73
CA LYS A 106 18.66 15.63 5.30
C LYS A 106 18.21 15.77 3.84
N GLU A 107 18.72 14.92 2.94
CA GLU A 107 18.29 14.92 1.54
C GLU A 107 16.83 14.49 1.36
N HIS A 108 16.34 13.57 2.20
CA HIS A 108 14.95 13.15 2.22
C HIS A 108 14.01 14.28 2.60
N GLN A 109 14.36 15.02 3.67
CA GLN A 109 13.63 16.20 4.11
C GLN A 109 13.58 17.29 3.02
N LYS A 110 14.59 17.36 2.16
CA LYS A 110 14.66 18.30 1.02
C LYS A 110 13.92 17.85 -0.24
N GLY A 111 13.28 16.67 -0.23
CA GLY A 111 12.43 16.23 -1.33
C GLY A 111 12.90 14.98 -2.06
N LYS A 112 14.13 14.50 -1.86
CA LYS A 112 14.56 13.19 -2.39
C LYS A 112 13.81 12.05 -1.71
N ASN A 113 13.50 10.96 -2.42
CA ASN A 113 12.79 9.83 -1.82
C ASN A 113 13.77 8.71 -1.44
N TYR A 114 13.76 8.35 -0.15
CA TYR A 114 14.56 7.29 0.45
C TYR A 114 13.70 6.43 1.39
N GLU A 115 12.37 6.45 1.22
CA GLU A 115 11.42 5.80 2.13
C GLU A 115 11.69 4.30 2.31
N ALA A 116 12.11 3.60 1.25
CA ALA A 116 12.39 2.17 1.32
C ALA A 116 13.59 1.87 2.24
N ILE A 117 14.63 2.70 2.20
CA ILE A 117 15.82 2.56 3.05
C ILE A 117 15.43 2.77 4.52
N PHE A 118 14.72 3.87 4.80
CA PHE A 118 14.30 4.19 6.17
C PHE A 118 13.28 3.20 6.71
N TRP A 119 12.40 2.68 5.87
CA TRP A 119 11.46 1.65 6.30
C TRP A 119 12.17 0.36 6.69
N ASN A 120 13.21 -0.06 5.96
CA ASN A 120 14.05 -1.18 6.36
C ASN A 120 14.79 -0.87 7.66
N LEU A 121 15.26 0.36 7.83
CA LEU A 121 15.92 0.80 9.07
C LEU A 121 15.00 0.74 10.29
N MET A 122 13.72 1.12 10.13
CA MET A 122 12.72 1.08 11.20
C MET A 122 12.36 -0.34 11.66
N ARG A 123 12.67 -1.36 10.85
CA ARG A 123 12.38 -2.77 11.14
C ARG A 123 13.53 -3.51 11.83
N LEU A 124 14.72 -2.91 11.86
CA LEU A 124 15.87 -3.39 12.63
C LEU A 124 15.66 -3.12 14.11
#